data_AF-A0A2M7W991-F1
#
_entry.id   AF-A0A2M7W991-F1
#
_cell.length_a   1.000
_cell.length_b   1.000
_cell.length_c   1.000
_cell.angle_alpha   90.00
_cell.angle_beta   90.00
_cell.angle_gamma   90.00
#
_symmetry.space_group_name_H-M   'P 1'
#
loop_
_entity.id
_entity.type
_entity.pdbx_description
1 polymer ?
#
loop_
_entity_poly.entity_id
_entity_poly.type
_entity_poly.pdbx_seq_one_letter_code
_entity_poly.pdbx_strand_id
1 'polypeptide(L)'
;MRRSGVRFPSAPPYLQNPRRAPTSLGAFFVFGSYKTRSHSSYRTKEVPVALDVQRVAQVATLSRLALSQEEQTRMAGQLSAILEYIDHLQEVDTDGVSPSAANIDRQTPMREDVVSNGDIRDKLIERAPASVEGCFLVPPVIE
;
A
#
# COMPACT_ATOMS: atom_id res chain seq x y z
N MET A 1 -7.39 38.73 -43.66
CA MET A 1 -7.68 38.68 -42.21
C MET A 1 -6.82 37.59 -41.57
N ARG A 2 -5.78 37.99 -40.81
CA ARG A 2 -4.80 37.09 -40.18
C ARG A 2 -5.38 36.55 -38.86
N ARG A 3 -5.40 35.22 -38.70
CA ARG A 3 -5.80 34.58 -37.43
C ARG A 3 -4.69 34.83 -36.39
N SER A 4 -5.06 35.49 -35.29
CA SER A 4 -4.21 35.75 -34.13
C SER A 4 -3.84 34.41 -33.46
N GLY A 5 -2.55 34.07 -33.51
CA GLY A 5 -2.01 32.91 -32.82
C GLY A 5 -2.05 33.09 -31.30
N VAL A 6 -2.60 32.10 -30.60
CA VAL A 6 -2.53 32.00 -29.15
C VAL A 6 -1.09 31.66 -28.78
N ARG A 7 -0.39 32.62 -28.16
CA ARG A 7 0.94 32.41 -27.58
C ARG A 7 0.78 31.55 -26.32
N PHE A 8 1.25 30.31 -26.36
CA PHE A 8 1.46 29.53 -25.14
C PHE A 8 2.51 30.21 -24.27
N PRO A 9 2.31 30.36 -22.95
CA PRO A 9 3.36 30.82 -22.05
C PRO A 9 4.50 29.80 -22.04
N SER A 10 5.74 30.29 -22.03
CA SER A 10 6.95 29.47 -21.95
C SER A 10 6.90 28.54 -20.73
N ALA A 11 7.29 27.28 -20.92
CA ALA A 11 7.30 26.27 -19.88
C ALA A 11 8.11 26.73 -18.64
N PRO A 12 7.62 26.48 -17.41
CA PRO A 12 8.32 26.84 -16.18
C PRO A 12 9.61 26.00 -15.98
N PRO A 13 10.62 26.55 -15.28
CA PRO A 13 12.03 26.11 -15.35
C PRO A 13 12.36 24.74 -14.72
N TYR A 14 11.39 24.00 -14.18
CA TYR A 14 11.63 22.71 -13.51
C TYR A 14 11.66 21.49 -14.46
N LEU A 15 11.45 21.68 -15.78
CA LEU A 15 11.59 20.63 -16.79
C LEU A 15 13.03 20.46 -17.33
N GLN A 16 14.03 21.10 -16.72
CA GLN A 16 15.44 20.97 -17.10
C GLN A 16 16.21 20.07 -16.13
N ASN A 17 15.68 18.88 -15.80
CA ASN A 17 16.43 17.91 -15.02
C ASN A 17 17.06 16.85 -15.94
N PRO A 18 18.39 16.89 -16.19
CA PRO A 18 19.05 15.98 -17.12
C PRO A 18 19.42 14.67 -16.44
N ARG A 19 18.45 13.98 -15.81
CA ARG A 19 18.64 12.58 -15.39
C ARG A 19 18.43 11.68 -16.61
N ARG A 20 19.51 11.63 -17.40
CA ARG A 20 19.78 10.76 -18.55
C ARG A 20 19.07 9.40 -18.46
N ALA A 21 18.26 9.08 -19.47
CA ALA A 21 18.10 7.70 -19.92
C ALA A 21 19.30 7.35 -20.81
N PRO A 22 19.98 6.21 -20.64
CA PRO A 22 20.98 5.76 -21.60
C PRO A 22 20.29 5.24 -22.86
N THR A 23 20.29 6.06 -23.92
CA THR A 23 20.12 5.61 -25.30
C THR A 23 21.42 4.98 -25.78
N SER A 24 21.49 3.65 -25.83
CA SER A 24 22.17 2.88 -26.88
C SER A 24 22.15 1.39 -26.55
N LEU A 25 21.84 0.59 -27.59
CA LEU A 25 22.05 -0.85 -27.64
C LEU A 25 23.48 -1.19 -27.19
N GLY A 26 23.60 -1.97 -26.12
CA GLY A 26 24.85 -2.51 -25.63
C GLY A 26 24.58 -3.65 -24.67
N ALA A 27 24.65 -4.88 -25.17
CA ALA A 27 24.58 -6.09 -24.39
C ALA A 27 25.68 -6.07 -23.30
N PHE A 28 25.27 -5.96 -22.04
CA PHE A 28 26.10 -6.32 -20.89
C PHE A 28 25.26 -7.18 -19.95
N PHE A 29 25.17 -8.46 -20.31
CA PHE A 29 24.81 -9.52 -19.39
C PHE A 29 25.97 -9.67 -18.39
N VAL A 30 25.93 -8.91 -17.30
CA VAL A 30 26.77 -9.21 -16.13
C VAL A 30 25.98 -10.20 -15.28
N PHE A 31 26.24 -11.50 -15.49
CA PHE A 31 25.90 -12.57 -14.56
C PHE A 31 26.74 -12.38 -13.29
N GLY A 32 26.43 -11.35 -12.51
CA GLY A 32 26.94 -11.17 -11.17
C GLY A 32 26.10 -12.03 -10.23
N SER A 33 26.69 -13.06 -9.64
CA SER A 33 26.08 -13.89 -8.61
C SER A 33 25.64 -13.00 -7.44
N TYR A 34 24.38 -12.56 -7.47
CA TYR A 34 23.76 -11.97 -6.30
C TYR A 34 23.59 -13.11 -5.29
N LYS A 35 24.50 -13.17 -4.32
CA LYS A 35 24.26 -13.90 -3.08
C LYS A 35 23.00 -13.25 -2.49
N THR A 36 21.86 -13.89 -2.65
CA THR A 36 20.66 -13.52 -1.90
C THR A 36 21.06 -13.65 -0.44
N ARG A 37 21.09 -12.52 0.28
CA ARG A 37 21.13 -12.58 1.74
C ARG A 37 19.83 -13.26 2.13
N SER A 38 19.93 -14.53 2.51
CA SER A 38 18.96 -15.17 3.39
C SER A 38 18.84 -14.26 4.63
N HIS A 39 17.82 -13.43 4.63
CA HIS A 39 17.35 -12.66 5.77
C HIS A 39 15.89 -13.03 5.93
N SER A 40 15.64 -14.25 6.40
CA SER A 40 14.40 -14.52 7.12
C SER A 40 14.56 -13.89 8.51
N SER A 41 14.42 -12.56 8.57
CA SER A 41 14.47 -11.79 9.82
C SER A 41 13.07 -11.46 10.35
N TYR A 42 12.05 -12.19 9.89
CA TYR A 42 10.74 -12.15 10.52
C TYR A 42 10.87 -12.87 11.85
N ARG A 43 11.22 -12.13 12.90
CA ARG A 43 11.14 -12.61 14.28
C ARG A 43 9.66 -12.83 14.57
N THR A 44 9.19 -14.05 14.36
CA THR A 44 7.84 -14.48 14.72
C THR A 44 7.68 -14.22 16.22
N LYS A 45 6.87 -13.22 16.57
CA LYS A 45 6.39 -13.12 17.95
C LYS A 45 5.39 -14.25 18.08
N GLU A 46 5.61 -15.15 19.02
CA GLU A 46 4.61 -16.16 19.39
C GLU A 46 3.32 -15.42 19.75
N VAL A 47 2.26 -15.66 18.96
CA VAL A 47 0.94 -15.13 19.25
C VAL A 47 0.25 -16.20 20.11
N PRO A 48 -0.15 -15.88 21.35
CA PRO A 48 -0.90 -16.84 22.14
C PRO A 48 -2.22 -17.14 21.42
N VAL A 49 -2.54 -18.43 21.32
CA VAL A 49 -3.68 -18.97 20.58
C VAL A 49 -5.02 -18.48 21.15
N ALA A 50 -5.06 -18.23 22.46
CA ALA A 50 -6.20 -17.61 23.12
C ALA A 50 -6.05 -16.08 23.16
N LEU A 51 -7.01 -15.37 22.56
CA LEU A 51 -7.09 -13.92 22.60
C LEU A 51 -7.88 -13.45 23.82
N ASP A 52 -7.29 -12.52 24.59
CA ASP A 52 -8.00 -11.82 25.65
C ASP A 52 -8.76 -10.59 25.10
N VAL A 53 -9.68 -10.08 25.92
CA VAL A 53 -10.49 -8.90 25.59
C VAL A 53 -9.61 -7.67 25.36
N GLN A 54 -8.50 -7.53 26.09
CA GLN A 54 -7.57 -6.42 25.94
C GLN A 54 -6.89 -6.43 24.57
N ARG A 55 -6.48 -7.61 24.08
CA ARG A 55 -5.90 -7.76 22.75
C ARG A 55 -6.91 -7.45 21.66
N VAL A 56 -8.17 -7.86 21.83
CA VAL A 56 -9.25 -7.49 20.89
C VAL A 56 -9.44 -5.97 20.85
N ALA A 57 -9.47 -5.30 22.01
CA ALA A 57 -9.57 -3.84 22.07
C ALA A 57 -8.38 -3.15 21.37
N GLN A 58 -7.17 -3.68 21.53
CA GLN A 58 -5.99 -3.17 20.85
C GLN A 58 -6.08 -3.33 19.32
N VAL A 59 -6.50 -4.50 18.83
CA VAL A 59 -6.67 -4.75 17.39
C VAL A 59 -7.80 -3.89 16.80
N ALA A 60 -8.89 -3.70 17.55
CA ALA A 60 -9.99 -2.81 17.15
C ALA A 60 -9.49 -1.36 16.99
N THR A 61 -8.66 -0.89 17.92
CA THR A 61 -8.04 0.45 17.85
C THR A 61 -7.14 0.61 16.62
N LEU A 62 -6.32 -0.40 16.31
CA LEU A 62 -5.46 -0.42 15.12
C LEU A 62 -6.30 -0.40 13.84
N SER A 63 -7.45 -1.06 13.86
CA SER A 63 -8.37 -1.18 12.72
C SER A 63 -9.40 -0.04 12.64
N ARG A 64 -9.33 0.95 13.54
CA ARG A 64 -10.29 2.07 13.65
C ARG A 64 -11.75 1.61 13.82
N LEU A 65 -11.96 0.53 14.56
CA LEU A 65 -13.28 0.00 14.89
C LEU A 65 -13.63 0.34 16.35
N ALA A 66 -14.81 0.91 16.56
CA ALA A 66 -15.39 1.09 17.89
C ALA A 66 -16.24 -0.14 18.22
N LEU A 67 -15.89 -0.86 19.29
CA LEU A 67 -16.60 -2.05 19.75
C LEU A 67 -17.08 -1.88 21.18
N SER A 68 -18.32 -2.28 21.46
CA SER A 68 -18.85 -2.38 22.82
C SER A 68 -18.15 -3.49 23.62
N GLN A 69 -18.27 -3.46 24.94
CA GLN A 69 -17.66 -4.46 25.83
C GLN A 69 -18.19 -5.88 25.55
N GLU A 70 -19.48 -5.99 25.22
CA GLU A 70 -20.12 -7.25 24.84
C GLU A 70 -19.55 -7.79 23.51
N GLU A 71 -19.42 -6.93 22.50
CA GLU A 71 -18.84 -7.31 21.21
C GLU A 71 -17.37 -7.72 21.33
N GLN A 72 -16.59 -7.05 22.19
CA GLN A 72 -15.21 -7.43 22.45
C GLN A 72 -15.10 -8.82 23.07
N THR A 73 -15.99 -9.12 24.03
CA THR A 73 -16.03 -10.44 24.69
C THR A 73 -16.42 -11.54 23.69
N ARG A 74 -17.42 -11.26 22.86
CA ARG A 74 -17.82 -12.17 21.77
C ARG A 74 -16.70 -12.38 20.76
N MET A 75 -16.04 -11.30 20.33
CA MET A 75 -14.93 -11.35 19.38
C MET A 75 -13.73 -12.11 19.93
N ALA A 76 -13.42 -12.00 21.23
CA ALA A 76 -12.33 -12.76 21.83
C ALA A 76 -12.51 -14.27 21.62
N GLY A 77 -13.71 -14.80 21.88
CA GLY A 77 -14.02 -16.21 21.62
C GLY A 77 -13.99 -16.57 20.13
N GLN A 78 -14.64 -15.77 19.29
CA GLN A 78 -14.74 -16.04 17.85
C GLN A 78 -13.37 -16.00 17.14
N LEU A 79 -12.52 -15.03 17.47
CA LEU A 79 -11.20 -14.91 16.88
C LEU A 79 -10.24 -15.99 17.42
N SER A 80 -10.35 -16.37 18.70
CA SER A 80 -9.57 -17.49 19.24
C SER A 80 -9.86 -18.78 18.49
N ALA A 81 -11.14 -19.09 18.23
CA ALA A 81 -11.52 -20.27 17.45
C ALA A 81 -10.96 -20.25 16.01
N ILE A 82 -10.89 -19.07 15.38
CA ILE A 82 -10.29 -18.92 14.04
C ILE A 82 -8.77 -19.15 14.10
N LEU A 83 -8.09 -18.62 15.11
CA LEU A 83 -6.64 -18.82 15.26
C LEU A 83 -6.30 -20.28 15.57
N GLU A 84 -7.06 -20.93 16.45
CA GLU A 84 -6.95 -22.37 16.72
C GLU A 84 -7.09 -23.19 15.43
N TYR A 85 -8.02 -22.83 14.55
CA TYR A 85 -8.18 -23.50 13.27
C TYR A 85 -6.99 -23.25 12.32
N ILE A 86 -6.44 -22.04 12.31
CA ILE A 86 -5.26 -21.70 11.50
C ILE A 86 -4.00 -22.41 12.00
N ASP A 87 -3.91 -22.75 13.29
CA ASP A 87 -2.76 -23.46 13.85
C ASP A 87 -2.52 -24.84 13.24
N HIS A 88 -3.52 -25.47 12.63
CA HIS A 88 -3.34 -26.69 11.84
C HIS A 88 -2.33 -26.52 10.69
N LEU A 89 -2.13 -25.29 10.19
CA LEU A 89 -1.13 -25.01 9.16
C LEU A 89 0.31 -25.16 9.68
N GLN A 90 0.54 -25.14 11.00
CA GLN A 90 1.87 -25.34 11.59
C GLN A 90 2.35 -26.80 11.49
N GLU A 91 1.45 -27.75 11.24
CA GLU A 91 1.79 -29.18 11.07
C GLU A 91 2.54 -29.46 9.75
N VAL A 92 2.49 -28.51 8.81
CA VAL A 92 3.10 -28.64 7.49
C VAL A 92 4.52 -28.08 7.50
N ASP A 93 5.49 -28.95 7.20
CA ASP A 93 6.88 -28.52 7.00
C ASP A 93 7.01 -27.63 5.76
N THR A 94 7.53 -26.43 5.97
CA THR A 94 7.79 -25.43 4.92
C THR A 94 9.27 -25.07 4.81
N ASP A 95 10.16 -25.85 5.44
CA ASP A 95 11.60 -25.63 5.38
C ASP A 95 12.09 -25.73 3.93
N GLY A 96 12.79 -24.67 3.50
CA GLY A 96 13.31 -24.56 2.13
C GLY A 96 12.27 -24.19 1.07
N VAL A 97 10.99 -23.99 1.43
CA VAL A 97 9.96 -23.50 0.52
C VAL A 97 10.01 -21.96 0.47
N SER A 98 10.14 -21.40 -0.73
CA SER A 98 10.07 -19.95 -0.92
C SER A 98 8.65 -19.44 -0.60
N PRO A 99 8.50 -18.34 0.16
CA PRO A 99 7.21 -17.68 0.31
C PRO A 99 6.63 -17.28 -1.06
N SER A 100 5.35 -17.59 -1.30
CA SER A 100 4.66 -17.16 -2.51
C SER A 100 4.05 -15.78 -2.30
N ALA A 101 4.66 -14.74 -2.92
CA ALA A 101 4.17 -13.36 -2.84
C ALA A 101 3.40 -12.92 -4.09
N ALA A 102 3.74 -13.46 -5.26
CA ALA A 102 3.10 -13.14 -6.52
C ALA A 102 2.92 -14.43 -7.34
N ASN A 103 1.67 -14.76 -7.67
CA ASN A 103 1.33 -15.96 -8.45
C ASN A 103 1.57 -15.79 -9.97
N ILE A 104 2.13 -14.65 -10.39
CA ILE A 104 2.39 -14.34 -11.79
C ILE A 104 3.83 -13.85 -11.88
N ASP A 105 4.65 -14.55 -12.66
CA ASP A 105 5.99 -14.11 -13.02
C ASP A 105 5.88 -12.95 -14.02
N ARG A 106 5.73 -11.74 -13.48
CA ARG A 106 5.59 -10.52 -14.26
C ARG A 106 6.56 -9.48 -13.74
N GLN A 107 7.29 -8.88 -14.68
CA GLN A 107 8.10 -7.70 -14.39
C GLN A 107 7.24 -6.58 -13.81
N THR A 108 7.80 -5.78 -12.90
CA THR A 108 7.12 -4.63 -12.31
C THR A 108 6.57 -3.72 -13.41
N PRO A 109 5.25 -3.49 -13.48
CA PRO A 109 4.68 -2.62 -14.50
C PRO A 109 5.18 -1.19 -14.27
N MET A 110 5.86 -0.63 -15.27
CA MET A 110 6.28 0.76 -15.25
C MET A 110 5.16 1.63 -15.85
N ARG A 111 4.93 2.79 -15.24
CA ARG A 111 4.05 3.84 -15.76
C ARG A 111 4.92 4.88 -16.47
N GLU A 112 4.52 5.32 -17.66
CA GLU A 112 5.15 6.45 -18.32
C GLU A 112 4.96 7.73 -17.51
N ASP A 113 5.98 8.58 -17.47
CA ASP A 113 5.92 9.87 -16.78
C ASP A 113 5.19 10.93 -17.62
N VAL A 114 3.92 10.66 -17.88
CA VAL A 114 3.00 11.53 -18.62
C VAL A 114 1.90 12.00 -17.68
N VAL A 115 1.53 13.27 -17.79
CA VAL A 115 0.42 13.84 -17.01
C VAL A 115 -0.89 13.26 -17.52
N SER A 116 -1.55 12.46 -16.69
CA SER A 116 -2.86 11.85 -16.99
C SER A 116 -4.04 12.54 -16.29
N ASN A 117 -3.75 13.45 -15.36
CA ASN A 117 -4.77 14.01 -14.48
C ASN A 117 -5.54 15.12 -15.23
N GLY A 118 -6.85 14.92 -15.42
CA GLY A 118 -7.76 15.97 -15.88
C GLY A 118 -8.22 16.88 -14.75
N ASP A 119 -8.94 17.94 -15.11
CA ASP A 119 -9.65 18.78 -14.13
C ASP A 119 -10.93 18.09 -13.68
N ILE A 120 -10.83 17.29 -12.61
CA ILE A 120 -11.94 16.47 -12.08
C ILE A 120 -12.31 16.84 -10.65
N ARG A 121 -11.86 18.00 -10.16
CA ARG A 121 -12.09 18.43 -8.77
C ARG A 121 -13.56 18.35 -8.38
N ASP A 122 -14.44 18.94 -9.20
CA ASP A 122 -15.88 19.00 -8.90
C ASP A 122 -16.50 17.59 -8.80
N LYS A 123 -16.08 16.67 -9.68
CA LYS A 123 -16.52 15.27 -9.67
C LYS A 123 -16.06 14.50 -8.43
N LEU A 124 -14.88 14.82 -7.90
CA LEU A 124 -14.36 14.19 -6.68
C LEU A 124 -15.13 14.66 -5.44
N ILE A 125 -15.50 15.94 -5.41
CA ILE A 125 -16.15 16.57 -4.26
C ILE A 125 -17.65 16.25 -4.20
N GLU A 126 -18.29 15.99 -5.34
CA GLU A 126 -19.71 15.62 -5.42
C GLU A 126 -20.09 14.47 -4.45
N ARG A 127 -19.16 13.54 -4.19
CA ARG A 127 -19.37 12.40 -3.27
C ARG A 127 -18.79 12.59 -1.87
N ALA A 128 -18.22 13.75 -1.59
CA ALA A 128 -17.67 14.05 -0.26
C ALA A 128 -18.80 14.16 0.77
N PRO A 129 -18.70 13.53 1.94
CA PRO A 129 -19.67 13.71 3.02
C PRO A 129 -19.83 15.17 3.47
N ALA A 130 -18.73 15.92 3.46
CA ALA A 130 -18.71 17.36 3.70
C ALA A 130 -17.54 17.98 2.93
N SER A 131 -17.74 19.18 2.39
CA SER A 131 -16.72 19.91 1.65
C SER A 131 -16.87 21.43 1.82
N VAL A 132 -15.74 22.14 1.72
CA VAL A 132 -15.67 23.61 1.78
C VAL A 132 -14.61 24.07 0.80
N GLU A 133 -14.93 25.05 -0.06
CA GLU A 133 -13.98 25.71 -0.98
C GLU A 133 -13.11 24.77 -1.84
N GLY A 134 -13.64 23.61 -2.24
CA GLY A 134 -12.87 22.65 -3.04
C GLY A 134 -12.06 21.63 -2.23
N CYS A 135 -12.25 21.56 -0.91
CA CYS A 135 -11.55 20.66 0.01
C CYS A 135 -12.51 19.70 0.72
N PHE A 136 -12.02 18.54 1.14
CA PHE A 136 -12.74 17.64 2.06
C PHE A 136 -12.70 18.22 3.47
N LEU A 137 -13.87 18.36 4.09
CA LEU A 137 -13.97 18.86 5.45
C LEU A 137 -13.80 17.68 6.43
N VAL A 138 -12.78 17.75 7.29
CA VAL A 138 -12.50 16.77 8.34
C VAL A 138 -12.27 17.47 9.68
N PRO A 139 -12.54 16.82 10.83
CA PRO A 139 -12.16 17.36 12.12
C PRO A 139 -10.65 17.65 12.17
N PRO A 140 -10.24 18.76 12.82
CA PRO A 140 -8.82 19.08 12.94
C PRO A 140 -8.10 17.99 13.73
N VAL A 141 -6.89 17.64 13.28
CA VAL A 141 -6.01 16.75 14.04
C VAL A 141 -5.38 17.59 15.15
N ILE A 142 -5.68 17.23 16.39
CA ILE A 142 -5.13 17.82 17.61
C ILE A 142 -4.24 16.77 18.31
N GLU A 143 -3.17 17.22 18.96
CA GLU A 143 -2.26 16.39 19.77
C GLU A 143 -2.63 16.41 21.25
#